data_AF-A0A537PRC3-F1
#
_entry.id   AF-A0A537PRC3-F1
#
_cell.length_a   1.000
_cell.length_b   1.000
_cell.length_c   1.000
_cell.angle_alpha   90.00
_cell.angle_beta   90.00
_cell.angle_gamma   90.00
#
_symmetry.space_group_name_H-M   'P 1'
#
loop_
_entity.id
_entity.type
_entity.pdbx_description
1 polymer ?
#
loop_
_entity_poly.entity_id
_entity_poly.type
_entity_poly.pdbx_seq_one_letter_code
_entity_poly.pdbx_strand_id
1 'polypeptide(L)'
;MAFGLFGKRVQEPAAPAAEPQPAKPVAASEIAAGAESDSAREILELLDLELGAMIRQLERAASSVASGAEATAATLSTIRQRTGALNGRTSAARSTATTFAQAAERFTQSAQGIGSQVRDAGELADQASAAAREARANVDRLRESSAAIGNVVNLIAQIARQTTLLALNSTIEAARAGDAGRGFAVVATEVKALAVQTQNATEEITKKIEALQKDAAGSADAVHRISQAIEAIRPVFENVNGAVADQSATTGEMSENAASAADFIVSVGDSASEIDTATKEAEAHGESVANAGKAVTTFAQKLKSRSAVLLRQGDSEDSRKHERLPCNLKVEIQTARGTVTAPVYEISMAGILVAGADAEKLPANQSLNATLQDIGACR
;
A
#
# COMPACT_ATOMS: atom_id res chain seq x y z
N MET A 1 -12.42 -54.84 2.69
CA MET A 1 -12.50 -55.43 4.05
C MET A 1 -12.89 -54.27 4.97
N ALA A 2 -13.99 -54.22 5.71
CA ALA A 2 -14.74 -55.26 6.42
C ALA A 2 -16.27 -55.09 6.29
N PHE A 3 -16.97 -56.15 6.70
CA PHE A 3 -18.37 -56.53 6.47
C PHE A 3 -19.37 -56.06 7.56
N GLY A 4 -20.67 -56.09 7.22
CA GLY A 4 -21.80 -56.28 8.15
C GLY A 4 -23.03 -55.43 7.79
N LEU A 5 -23.98 -55.79 6.90
CA LEU A 5 -25.01 -56.86 6.89
C LEU A 5 -26.11 -56.78 7.97
N PHE A 6 -27.27 -56.23 7.60
CA PHE A 6 -28.65 -56.61 8.00
C PHE A 6 -29.57 -56.03 6.89
N GLY A 7 -30.50 -56.70 6.21
CA GLY A 7 -31.15 -58.01 6.36
C GLY A 7 -32.60 -57.85 5.87
N LYS A 8 -32.83 -57.75 4.56
CA LYS A 8 -34.17 -57.69 3.93
C LYS A 8 -34.88 -59.05 4.06
N ARG A 9 -36.17 -59.05 4.42
CA ARG A 9 -37.09 -60.19 4.21
C ARG A 9 -38.22 -59.76 3.29
N VAL A 10 -38.35 -60.44 2.16
CA VAL A 10 -39.54 -60.46 1.31
C VAL A 10 -39.98 -61.92 1.15
N GLN A 11 -41.31 -62.05 1.15
CA GLN A 11 -42.29 -63.14 0.90
C GLN A 11 -41.92 -64.41 0.13
N GLU A 12 -42.67 -65.50 0.40
CA GLU A 12 -43.63 -66.22 -0.51
C GLU A 12 -44.00 -67.62 0.06
N PRO A 13 -44.94 -68.44 -0.51
CA PRO A 13 -46.28 -68.20 -1.10
C PRO A 13 -47.37 -69.28 -0.74
N ALA A 14 -48.55 -69.17 -1.40
CA ALA A 14 -49.60 -70.17 -1.77
C ALA A 14 -50.75 -70.48 -0.77
N ALA A 15 -52.04 -70.13 -1.00
CA ALA A 15 -53.07 -70.54 -2.00
C ALA A 15 -53.78 -71.89 -1.64
N PRO A 16 -55.06 -72.20 -2.03
CA PRO A 16 -56.03 -71.48 -2.86
C PRO A 16 -57.49 -71.43 -2.30
N ALA A 17 -58.41 -70.97 -3.16
CA ALA A 17 -59.81 -70.59 -2.97
C ALA A 17 -60.83 -71.71 -2.65
N ALA A 18 -61.95 -71.29 -2.03
CA ALA A 18 -63.23 -71.99 -2.07
C ALA A 18 -64.40 -70.96 -2.07
N GLU A 19 -65.14 -70.91 -3.17
CA GLU A 19 -66.55 -70.50 -3.26
C GLU A 19 -67.40 -71.79 -3.47
N PRO A 20 -68.75 -71.83 -3.36
CA PRO A 20 -69.76 -70.75 -3.24
C PRO A 20 -70.80 -71.02 -2.09
N GLN A 21 -71.78 -70.18 -1.71
CA GLN A 21 -72.99 -69.72 -2.40
C GLN A 21 -73.86 -68.85 -1.41
N PRO A 22 -74.88 -68.10 -1.88
CA PRO A 22 -75.40 -66.87 -1.25
C PRO A 22 -76.76 -66.99 -0.55
N ALA A 23 -77.03 -66.06 0.38
CA ALA A 23 -78.31 -65.40 0.76
C ALA A 23 -78.14 -64.80 2.17
N LYS A 24 -78.58 -63.60 2.59
CA LYS A 24 -79.39 -62.49 2.06
C LYS A 24 -79.09 -61.26 2.98
N PRO A 25 -79.42 -60.03 2.57
CA PRO A 25 -78.86 -58.80 3.12
C PRO A 25 -79.54 -58.38 4.44
N VAL A 26 -78.76 -57.87 5.39
CA VAL A 26 -79.26 -57.00 6.47
C VAL A 26 -78.33 -55.80 6.59
N ALA A 27 -78.93 -54.63 6.46
CA ALA A 27 -78.34 -53.32 6.47
C ALA A 27 -77.71 -52.95 7.82
N ALA A 28 -76.56 -52.28 7.78
CA ALA A 28 -76.16 -51.22 8.70
C ALA A 28 -74.85 -50.59 8.20
N SER A 29 -74.95 -49.73 7.19
CA SER A 29 -73.96 -48.69 6.89
C SER A 29 -74.59 -47.39 7.35
N GLU A 30 -74.02 -46.71 8.36
CA GLU A 30 -74.21 -45.24 8.57
C GLU A 30 -73.52 -44.64 9.83
N ILE A 31 -72.63 -45.33 10.55
CA ILE A 31 -71.91 -44.72 11.70
C ILE A 31 -70.43 -44.38 11.40
N ALA A 32 -69.89 -44.75 10.22
CA ALA A 32 -68.49 -44.46 9.89
C ALA A 32 -68.22 -43.03 9.33
N ALA A 33 -69.23 -42.35 8.77
CA ALA A 33 -69.00 -41.11 8.01
C ALA A 33 -68.75 -39.85 8.86
N GLY A 34 -69.23 -39.81 10.11
CA GLY A 34 -69.05 -38.63 10.99
C GLY A 34 -67.65 -38.49 11.58
N ALA A 35 -67.02 -39.61 11.97
CA ALA A 35 -65.68 -39.63 12.56
C ALA A 35 -64.56 -39.43 11.52
N GLU A 36 -64.77 -39.85 10.26
CA GLU A 36 -63.85 -39.60 9.15
C GLU A 36 -63.82 -38.12 8.74
N SER A 37 -64.96 -37.41 8.83
CA SER A 37 -65.07 -36.00 8.45
C SER A 37 -64.41 -35.06 9.47
N ASP A 38 -64.53 -35.34 10.77
CA ASP A 38 -63.81 -34.58 11.82
C ASP A 38 -62.28 -34.81 11.76
N SER A 39 -61.86 -36.06 11.53
CA SER A 39 -60.43 -36.37 11.33
C SER A 39 -59.85 -35.69 10.10
N ALA A 40 -60.61 -35.61 8.99
CA ALA A 40 -60.18 -34.91 7.78
C ALA A 40 -60.07 -33.39 7.99
N ARG A 41 -60.94 -32.80 8.81
CA ARG A 41 -60.91 -31.37 9.16
C ARG A 41 -59.70 -31.02 10.03
N GLU A 42 -59.40 -31.83 11.04
CA GLU A 42 -58.20 -31.68 11.87
C GLU A 42 -56.92 -31.80 11.04
N ILE A 43 -56.87 -32.74 10.09
CA ILE A 43 -55.73 -32.90 9.17
C ILE A 43 -55.56 -31.66 8.27
N LEU A 44 -56.65 -31.10 7.74
CA LEU A 44 -56.60 -29.89 6.90
C LEU A 44 -56.16 -28.65 7.68
N GLU A 45 -56.61 -28.48 8.93
CA GLU A 45 -56.16 -27.40 9.81
C GLU A 45 -54.67 -27.53 10.16
N LEU A 46 -54.20 -28.74 10.48
CA LEU A 46 -52.78 -29.01 10.73
C LEU A 46 -51.93 -28.68 9.48
N LEU A 47 -52.43 -29.06 8.31
CA LEU A 47 -51.75 -28.86 7.03
C LEU A 47 -51.72 -27.37 6.63
N ASP A 48 -52.76 -26.59 6.93
CA ASP A 48 -52.74 -25.12 6.77
C ASP A 48 -51.73 -24.47 7.72
N LEU A 49 -51.67 -24.91 8.98
CA LEU A 49 -50.71 -24.41 9.95
C LEU A 49 -49.26 -24.67 9.51
N GLU A 50 -48.98 -25.90 9.07
CA GLU A 50 -47.66 -26.31 8.56
C GLU A 50 -47.29 -25.59 7.26
N LEU A 51 -48.21 -25.49 6.30
CA LEU A 51 -47.99 -24.80 5.04
C LEU A 51 -47.78 -23.29 5.23
N GLY A 52 -48.57 -22.67 6.10
CA GLY A 52 -48.38 -21.29 6.53
C GLY A 52 -47.03 -21.08 7.21
N ALA A 53 -46.57 -22.02 8.04
CA ALA A 53 -45.26 -21.97 8.68
C ALA A 53 -44.11 -22.09 7.66
N MET A 54 -44.22 -23.02 6.71
CA MET A 54 -43.25 -23.21 5.62
C MET A 54 -43.16 -21.99 4.70
N ILE A 55 -44.30 -21.39 4.33
CA ILE A 55 -44.34 -20.15 3.53
C ILE A 55 -43.65 -19.00 4.28
N ARG A 56 -43.96 -18.81 5.58
CA ARG A 56 -43.29 -17.80 6.41
C ARG A 56 -41.78 -18.06 6.54
N GLN A 57 -41.35 -19.32 6.55
CA GLN A 57 -39.93 -19.67 6.56
C GLN A 57 -39.27 -19.36 5.20
N LEU A 58 -39.93 -19.65 4.07
CA LEU A 58 -39.48 -19.29 2.73
C LEU A 58 -39.38 -17.77 2.54
N GLU A 59 -40.38 -17.01 2.97
CA GLU A 59 -40.38 -15.54 2.92
C GLU A 59 -39.21 -14.96 3.74
N ARG A 60 -38.96 -15.49 4.95
CA ARG A 60 -37.81 -15.09 5.78
C ARG A 60 -36.48 -15.45 5.12
N ALA A 61 -36.34 -16.65 4.56
CA ALA A 61 -35.14 -17.07 3.86
C ALA A 61 -34.86 -16.19 2.63
N ALA A 62 -35.89 -15.92 1.82
CA ALA A 62 -35.77 -15.06 0.65
C ALA A 62 -35.44 -13.60 1.02
N SER A 63 -36.04 -13.07 2.09
CA SER A 63 -35.68 -11.76 2.63
C SER A 63 -34.23 -11.72 3.11
N SER A 64 -33.77 -12.77 3.79
CA SER A 64 -32.37 -12.87 4.22
C SER A 64 -31.40 -12.92 3.04
N VAL A 65 -31.76 -13.64 1.96
CA VAL A 65 -30.96 -13.69 0.72
C VAL A 65 -30.90 -12.31 0.06
N ALA A 66 -32.04 -11.60 -0.03
CA ALA A 66 -32.08 -10.27 -0.61
C ALA A 66 -31.21 -9.27 0.17
N SER A 67 -31.34 -9.22 1.50
CA SER A 67 -30.50 -8.37 2.34
C SER A 67 -29.02 -8.75 2.27
N GLY A 68 -28.71 -10.05 2.18
CA GLY A 68 -27.34 -10.52 1.98
C GLY A 68 -26.74 -10.07 0.63
N ALA A 69 -27.53 -10.11 -0.43
CA ALA A 69 -27.11 -9.63 -1.75
C ALA A 69 -26.88 -8.10 -1.77
N GLU A 70 -27.75 -7.32 -1.14
CA GLU A 70 -27.58 -5.86 -0.99
C GLU A 70 -26.30 -5.51 -0.19
N ALA A 71 -26.05 -6.20 0.92
CA ALA A 71 -24.82 -6.03 1.71
C ALA A 71 -23.57 -6.40 0.91
N THR A 72 -23.66 -7.46 0.09
CA THR A 72 -22.58 -7.87 -0.82
C THR A 72 -22.30 -6.79 -1.86
N ALA A 73 -23.34 -6.24 -2.50
CA ALA A 73 -23.21 -5.17 -3.49
C ALA A 73 -22.55 -3.91 -2.89
N ALA A 74 -22.95 -3.50 -1.68
CA ALA A 74 -22.34 -2.37 -0.97
C ALA A 74 -20.85 -2.61 -0.67
N THR A 75 -20.49 -3.85 -0.29
CA THR A 75 -19.11 -4.26 -0.04
C THR A 75 -18.27 -4.22 -1.32
N LEU A 76 -18.79 -4.77 -2.43
CA LEU A 76 -18.12 -4.77 -3.72
C LEU A 76 -17.89 -3.36 -4.28
N SER A 77 -18.86 -2.46 -4.12
CA SER A 77 -18.72 -1.04 -4.47
C SER A 77 -17.56 -0.38 -3.71
N THR A 78 -17.45 -0.66 -2.41
CA THR A 78 -16.34 -0.17 -1.57
C THR A 78 -14.99 -0.75 -2.02
N ILE A 79 -14.93 -2.04 -2.36
CA ILE A 79 -13.72 -2.68 -2.91
C ILE A 79 -13.30 -1.98 -4.21
N ARG A 80 -14.23 -1.76 -5.14
CA ARG A 80 -13.95 -1.10 -6.42
C ARG A 80 -13.38 0.31 -6.24
N GLN A 81 -13.94 1.10 -5.31
CA GLN A 81 -13.42 2.43 -5.00
C GLN A 81 -11.99 2.36 -4.46
N ARG A 82 -11.71 1.40 -3.57
CA ARG A 82 -10.35 1.19 -3.02
C ARG A 82 -9.38 0.73 -4.10
N THR A 83 -9.78 -0.17 -5.00
CA THR A 83 -8.98 -0.62 -6.13
C THR A 83 -8.66 0.51 -7.09
N GLY A 84 -9.63 1.39 -7.39
CA GLY A 84 -9.39 2.59 -8.19
C GLY A 84 -8.37 3.54 -7.54
N ALA A 85 -8.48 3.76 -6.23
CA ALA A 85 -7.51 4.56 -5.48
C ALA A 85 -6.11 3.90 -5.44
N LEU A 86 -6.05 2.57 -5.34
CA LEU A 86 -4.81 1.80 -5.39
C LEU A 86 -4.12 1.99 -6.75
N ASN A 87 -4.85 1.85 -7.87
CA ASN A 87 -4.31 2.08 -9.21
C ASN A 87 -3.72 3.48 -9.37
N GLY A 88 -4.40 4.51 -8.86
CA GLY A 88 -3.88 5.88 -8.86
C GLY A 88 -2.56 6.01 -8.08
N ARG A 89 -2.47 5.39 -6.89
CA ARG A 89 -1.25 5.38 -6.07
C ARG A 89 -0.12 4.62 -6.75
N THR A 90 -0.41 3.48 -7.37
CA THR A 90 0.55 2.66 -8.13
C THR A 90 1.13 3.44 -9.31
N SER A 91 0.30 4.16 -10.07
CA SER A 91 0.76 5.01 -11.18
C SER A 91 1.69 6.14 -10.70
N ALA A 92 1.31 6.82 -9.60
CA ALA A 92 2.16 7.85 -8.99
C ALA A 92 3.50 7.27 -8.52
N ALA A 93 3.47 6.13 -7.83
CA ALA A 93 4.66 5.44 -7.35
C ALA A 93 5.60 5.04 -8.50
N ARG A 94 5.06 4.56 -9.62
CA ARG A 94 5.84 4.22 -10.83
C ARG A 94 6.56 5.45 -11.39
N SER A 95 5.88 6.59 -11.44
CA SER A 95 6.47 7.86 -11.87
C SER A 95 7.62 8.29 -10.94
N THR A 96 7.43 8.16 -9.63
CA THR A 96 8.47 8.42 -8.62
C THR A 96 9.68 7.50 -8.81
N ALA A 97 9.47 6.19 -8.98
CA ALA A 97 10.55 5.24 -9.21
C ALA A 97 11.34 5.57 -10.49
N THR A 98 10.65 5.93 -11.58
CA THR A 98 11.29 6.34 -12.84
C THR A 98 12.12 7.61 -12.65
N THR A 99 11.57 8.61 -11.95
CA THR A 99 12.27 9.87 -11.66
C THR A 99 13.51 9.63 -10.81
N PHE A 100 13.40 8.73 -9.84
CA PHE A 100 14.51 8.35 -8.97
C PHE A 100 15.62 7.63 -9.75
N ALA A 101 15.28 6.70 -10.65
CA ALA A 101 16.26 6.05 -11.52
C ALA A 101 17.00 7.05 -12.41
N GLN A 102 16.29 8.04 -12.97
CA GLN A 102 16.93 9.12 -13.73
C GLN A 102 17.85 10.00 -12.86
N ALA A 103 17.47 10.26 -11.61
CA ALA A 103 18.30 11.01 -10.68
C ALA A 103 19.57 10.22 -10.31
N ALA A 104 19.45 8.92 -10.07
CA ALA A 104 20.60 8.03 -9.83
C ALA A 104 21.56 8.04 -11.03
N GLU A 105 21.05 7.93 -12.26
CA GLU A 105 21.88 7.99 -13.46
C GLU A 105 22.67 9.31 -13.59
N ARG A 106 21.99 10.46 -13.38
CA ARG A 106 22.67 11.77 -13.40
C ARG A 106 23.73 11.88 -12.31
N PHE A 107 23.48 11.29 -11.15
CA PHE A 107 24.42 11.31 -10.03
C PHE A 107 25.64 10.42 -10.30
N THR A 108 25.46 9.26 -10.94
CA THR A 108 26.56 8.42 -11.45
C THR A 108 27.43 9.20 -12.43
N GLN A 109 26.82 9.89 -13.40
CA GLN A 109 27.56 10.73 -14.36
C GLN A 109 28.32 11.86 -13.66
N SER A 110 27.70 12.50 -12.66
CA SER A 110 28.35 13.53 -11.85
C SER A 110 29.53 12.95 -11.06
N ALA A 111 29.40 11.77 -10.46
CA ALA A 111 30.48 11.12 -9.72
C ALA A 111 31.66 10.78 -10.64
N GLN A 112 31.39 10.26 -11.85
CA GLN A 112 32.43 10.02 -12.86
C GLN A 112 33.14 11.31 -13.28
N GLY A 113 32.39 12.40 -13.47
CA GLY A 113 32.93 13.73 -13.79
C GLY A 113 33.85 14.25 -12.68
N ILE A 114 33.42 14.17 -11.42
CA ILE A 114 34.24 14.54 -10.25
C ILE A 114 35.50 13.68 -10.20
N GLY A 115 35.37 12.37 -10.39
CA GLY A 115 36.53 11.45 -10.40
C GLY A 115 37.55 11.80 -11.49
N SER A 116 37.11 12.26 -12.67
CA SER A 116 38.03 12.77 -13.70
C SER A 116 38.73 14.05 -13.26
N GLN A 117 37.97 15.01 -12.74
CA GLN A 117 38.51 16.29 -12.30
C GLN A 117 39.53 16.14 -11.16
N VAL A 118 39.34 15.15 -10.27
CA VAL A 118 40.28 14.83 -9.20
C VAL A 118 41.57 14.22 -9.75
N ARG A 119 41.49 13.36 -10.78
CA ARG A 119 42.69 12.84 -11.46
C ARG A 119 43.48 13.96 -12.12
N ASP A 120 42.81 14.85 -12.85
CA ASP A 120 43.44 16.01 -13.51
C ASP A 120 44.10 16.94 -12.48
N ALA A 121 43.43 17.17 -11.34
CA ALA A 121 43.99 17.94 -10.23
C ALA A 121 45.22 17.27 -9.59
N GLY A 122 45.23 15.93 -9.52
CA GLY A 122 46.39 15.15 -9.09
C GLY A 122 47.59 15.30 -10.02
N GLU A 123 47.38 15.22 -11.34
CA GLU A 123 48.42 15.45 -12.33
C GLU A 123 49.00 16.88 -12.24
N LEU A 124 48.13 17.88 -12.05
CA LEU A 124 48.55 19.27 -11.88
C LEU A 124 49.39 19.46 -10.60
N ALA A 125 49.03 18.80 -9.51
CA ALA A 125 49.82 18.82 -8.27
C ALA A 125 51.20 18.18 -8.46
N ASP A 126 51.30 17.10 -9.23
CA ASP A 126 52.58 16.46 -9.55
C ASP A 126 53.47 17.37 -10.42
N GLN A 127 52.88 18.07 -11.39
CA GLN A 127 53.58 19.09 -12.19
C GLN A 127 54.06 20.25 -11.31
N ALA A 128 53.21 20.75 -10.41
CA ALA A 128 53.58 21.82 -9.48
C ALA A 128 54.72 21.39 -8.53
N SER A 129 54.70 20.14 -8.05
CA SER A 129 55.78 19.57 -7.24
C SER A 129 57.10 19.50 -8.01
N ALA A 130 57.06 19.09 -9.29
CA ALA A 130 58.24 19.09 -10.15
C ALA A 130 58.81 20.51 -10.35
N ALA A 131 57.95 21.49 -10.63
CA ALA A 131 58.36 22.88 -10.78
C ALA A 131 58.95 23.47 -9.49
N ALA A 132 58.38 23.14 -8.33
CA ALA A 132 58.92 23.57 -7.03
C ALA A 132 60.32 22.97 -6.76
N ARG A 133 60.54 21.69 -7.12
CA ARG A 133 61.87 21.06 -7.02
C ARG A 133 62.90 21.74 -7.91
N GLU A 134 62.53 22.09 -9.14
CA GLU A 134 63.41 22.81 -10.06
C GLU A 134 63.73 24.23 -9.54
N ALA A 135 62.72 24.96 -9.07
CA ALA A 135 62.90 26.28 -8.46
C ALA A 135 63.86 26.22 -7.26
N ARG A 136 63.74 25.19 -6.40
CA ARG A 136 64.66 24.98 -5.28
C ARG A 136 66.10 24.77 -5.74
N ALA A 137 66.30 23.92 -6.75
CA ALA A 137 67.63 23.70 -7.32
C ALA A 137 68.24 24.99 -7.92
N ASN A 138 67.43 25.83 -8.54
CA ASN A 138 67.85 27.15 -9.04
C ASN A 138 68.30 28.09 -7.90
N VAL A 139 67.52 28.14 -6.81
CA VAL A 139 67.85 28.96 -5.64
C VAL A 139 69.13 28.46 -4.96
N ASP A 140 69.31 27.14 -4.85
CA ASP A 140 70.54 26.55 -4.30
C ASP A 140 71.77 26.89 -5.14
N ARG A 141 71.68 26.82 -6.47
CA ARG A 141 72.74 27.26 -7.39
C ARG A 141 73.05 28.76 -7.27
N LEU A 142 72.02 29.59 -7.11
CA LEU A 142 72.20 31.02 -6.89
C LEU A 142 72.96 31.28 -5.58
N ARG A 143 72.58 30.60 -4.49
CA ARG A 143 73.24 30.71 -3.19
C ARG A 143 74.72 30.32 -3.27
N GLU A 144 75.04 29.22 -3.95
CA GLU A 144 76.42 28.77 -4.16
C GLU A 144 77.22 29.78 -5.00
N SER A 145 76.64 30.27 -6.11
CA SER A 145 77.27 31.26 -6.98
C SER A 145 77.53 32.59 -6.26
N SER A 146 76.55 33.10 -5.50
CA SER A 146 76.72 34.32 -4.71
C SER A 146 77.78 34.15 -3.61
N ALA A 147 77.89 32.98 -2.99
CA ALA A 147 78.96 32.69 -2.02
C ALA A 147 80.34 32.69 -2.69
N ALA A 148 80.47 32.08 -3.88
CA ALA A 148 81.71 32.07 -4.65
C ALA A 148 82.13 33.50 -5.05
N ILE A 149 81.20 34.34 -5.52
CA ILE A 149 81.47 35.75 -5.83
C ILE A 149 81.91 36.49 -4.56
N GLY A 150 81.26 36.25 -3.42
CA GLY A 150 81.65 36.84 -2.13
C GLY A 150 83.10 36.54 -1.75
N ASN A 151 83.56 35.31 -1.98
CA ASN A 151 84.96 34.93 -1.76
C ASN A 151 85.93 35.70 -2.68
N VAL A 152 85.58 35.87 -3.95
CA VAL A 152 86.39 36.63 -4.92
C VAL A 152 86.46 38.12 -4.53
N VAL A 153 85.32 38.73 -4.15
CA VAL A 153 85.27 40.13 -3.73
C VAL A 153 86.08 40.36 -2.46
N ASN A 154 86.04 39.42 -1.50
CA ASN A 154 86.88 39.46 -0.30
C ASN A 154 88.38 39.42 -0.63
N LEU A 155 88.79 38.59 -1.61
CA LEU A 155 90.18 38.55 -2.08
C LEU A 155 90.59 39.88 -2.73
N ILE A 156 89.73 40.48 -3.57
CA ILE A 156 89.99 41.79 -4.19
C ILE A 156 90.14 42.87 -3.10
N ALA A 157 89.29 42.85 -2.07
CA ALA A 157 89.39 43.77 -0.94
C ALA A 157 90.71 43.61 -0.16
N GLN A 158 91.20 42.37 0.00
CA GLN A 158 92.51 42.10 0.59
C GLN A 158 93.66 42.64 -0.29
N ILE A 159 93.60 42.41 -1.60
CA ILE A 159 94.59 42.95 -2.56
C ILE A 159 94.60 44.47 -2.51
N ALA A 160 93.43 45.13 -2.52
CA ALA A 160 93.33 46.59 -2.45
C ALA A 160 93.93 47.17 -1.16
N ARG A 161 93.71 46.51 0.00
CA ARG A 161 94.37 46.85 1.27
C ARG A 161 95.88 46.72 1.18
N GLN A 162 96.38 45.63 0.61
CA GLN A 162 97.82 45.40 0.45
C GLN A 162 98.44 46.43 -0.52
N THR A 163 97.77 46.76 -1.61
CA THR A 163 98.19 47.80 -2.57
C THR A 163 98.24 49.17 -1.91
N THR A 164 97.26 49.50 -1.04
CA THR A 164 97.28 50.74 -0.26
C THR A 164 98.52 50.83 0.63
N LEU A 165 98.91 49.73 1.28
CA LEU A 165 100.12 49.66 2.11
C LEU A 165 101.40 49.76 1.27
N LEU A 166 101.47 49.10 0.12
CA LEU A 166 102.60 49.18 -0.81
C LEU A 166 102.77 50.60 -1.39
N ALA A 167 101.66 51.25 -1.74
CA ALA A 167 101.65 52.62 -2.21
C ALA A 167 102.13 53.59 -1.12
N LEU A 168 101.71 53.38 0.13
CA LEU A 168 102.19 54.16 1.28
C LEU A 168 103.71 54.01 1.47
N ASN A 169 104.23 52.78 1.44
CA ASN A 169 105.67 52.53 1.52
C ASN A 169 106.42 53.22 0.37
N SER A 170 105.86 53.19 -0.84
CA SER A 170 106.42 53.89 -2.02
C SER A 170 106.41 55.41 -1.84
N THR A 171 105.36 56.00 -1.24
CA THR A 171 105.31 57.43 -0.92
C THR A 171 106.38 57.82 0.10
N ILE A 172 106.62 56.97 1.12
CA ILE A 172 107.68 57.19 2.12
C ILE A 172 109.05 57.18 1.46
N GLU A 173 109.34 56.20 0.60
CA GLU A 173 110.67 56.10 -0.04
C GLU A 173 110.87 57.19 -1.10
N ALA A 174 109.82 57.61 -1.80
CA ALA A 174 109.85 58.75 -2.69
C ALA A 174 110.16 60.07 -1.95
N ALA A 175 109.60 60.26 -0.75
CA ALA A 175 109.95 61.40 0.11
C ALA A 175 111.41 61.33 0.58
N ARG A 176 111.91 60.12 0.84
CA ARG A 176 113.31 59.88 1.26
C ARG A 176 114.33 60.19 0.17
N ALA A 177 113.96 59.99 -1.10
CA ALA A 177 114.78 60.32 -2.27
C ALA A 177 114.83 61.83 -2.60
N GLY A 178 114.08 62.67 -1.89
CA GLY A 178 114.07 64.13 -2.09
C GLY A 178 113.55 64.54 -3.47
N ASP A 179 114.21 65.49 -4.12
CA ASP A 179 113.75 66.04 -5.41
C ASP A 179 113.78 65.00 -6.55
N ALA A 180 114.65 63.99 -6.49
CA ALA A 180 114.70 62.90 -7.47
C ALA A 180 113.46 61.97 -7.39
N GLY A 181 112.76 61.95 -6.25
CA GLY A 181 111.60 61.10 -5.99
C GLY A 181 110.24 61.71 -6.36
N ARG A 182 110.17 63.00 -6.77
CA ARG A 182 108.89 63.71 -6.98
C ARG A 182 107.93 63.01 -7.95
N GLY A 183 108.45 62.51 -9.09
CA GLY A 183 107.62 61.78 -10.06
C GLY A 183 107.05 60.47 -9.48
N PHE A 184 107.87 59.76 -8.71
CA PHE A 184 107.45 58.54 -8.01
C PHE A 184 106.42 58.82 -6.91
N ALA A 185 106.53 59.94 -6.20
CA ALA A 185 105.57 60.35 -5.16
C ALA A 185 104.17 60.60 -5.73
N VAL A 186 104.07 61.20 -6.93
CA VAL A 186 102.79 61.43 -7.62
C VAL A 186 102.15 60.09 -7.98
N VAL A 187 102.91 59.17 -8.60
CA VAL A 187 102.41 57.83 -8.97
C VAL A 187 101.97 57.05 -7.73
N ALA A 188 102.75 57.07 -6.65
CA ALA A 188 102.39 56.38 -5.41
C ALA A 188 101.09 56.92 -4.79
N THR A 189 100.86 58.24 -4.87
CA THR A 189 99.63 58.87 -4.39
C THR A 189 98.42 58.45 -5.23
N GLU A 190 98.56 58.41 -6.56
CA GLU A 190 97.50 57.98 -7.47
C GLU A 190 97.14 56.49 -7.28
N VAL A 191 98.15 55.64 -7.14
CA VAL A 191 97.95 54.21 -6.84
C VAL A 191 97.24 54.03 -5.50
N LYS A 192 97.60 54.82 -4.47
CA LYS A 192 96.91 54.80 -3.18
C LYS A 192 95.45 55.20 -3.31
N ALA A 193 95.15 56.25 -4.08
CA ALA A 193 93.78 56.72 -4.31
C ALA A 193 92.93 55.64 -5.02
N LEU A 194 93.46 55.03 -6.08
CA LEU A 194 92.81 53.91 -6.78
C LEU A 194 92.55 52.71 -5.86
N ALA A 195 93.52 52.38 -5.00
CA ALA A 195 93.38 51.27 -4.05
C ALA A 195 92.27 51.52 -3.02
N VAL A 196 92.18 52.74 -2.46
CA VAL A 196 91.08 53.14 -1.57
C VAL A 196 89.73 53.12 -2.29
N GLN A 197 89.67 53.64 -3.52
CA GLN A 197 88.46 53.58 -4.33
C GLN A 197 88.01 52.14 -4.60
N THR A 198 88.96 51.25 -4.90
CA THR A 198 88.70 49.82 -5.09
C THR A 198 88.14 49.19 -3.81
N GLN A 199 88.71 49.54 -2.65
CA GLN A 199 88.26 49.05 -1.35
C GLN A 199 86.80 49.46 -1.06
N ASN A 200 86.46 50.73 -1.27
CA ASN A 200 85.09 51.24 -1.13
C ASN A 200 84.12 50.54 -2.10
N ALA A 201 84.53 50.31 -3.34
CA ALA A 201 83.72 49.59 -4.32
C ALA A 201 83.49 48.12 -3.91
N THR A 202 84.51 47.44 -3.37
CA THR A 202 84.36 46.06 -2.87
C THR A 202 83.44 45.97 -1.65
N GLU A 203 83.42 46.97 -0.77
CA GLU A 203 82.48 47.03 0.36
C GLU A 203 81.03 47.14 -0.11
N GLU A 204 80.75 48.00 -1.09
CA GLU A 204 79.41 48.14 -1.68
C GLU A 204 78.96 46.86 -2.40
N ILE A 205 79.86 46.19 -3.13
CA ILE A 205 79.56 44.89 -3.75
C ILE A 205 79.29 43.83 -2.68
N THR A 206 80.05 43.82 -1.57
CA THR A 206 79.84 42.86 -0.47
C THR A 206 78.44 43.01 0.12
N LYS A 207 77.99 44.23 0.41
CA LYS A 207 76.61 44.49 0.88
C LYS A 207 75.54 43.98 -0.10
N LYS A 208 75.77 44.13 -1.41
CA LYS A 208 74.86 43.61 -2.46
C LYS A 208 74.83 42.07 -2.47
N ILE A 209 75.97 41.41 -2.27
CA ILE A 209 76.05 39.95 -2.20
C ILE A 209 75.34 39.43 -0.95
N GLU A 210 75.51 40.07 0.20
CA GLU A 210 74.79 39.73 1.43
C GLU A 210 73.27 39.85 1.25
N ALA A 211 72.81 40.92 0.60
CA ALA A 211 71.40 41.09 0.24
C ALA A 211 70.90 39.96 -0.69
N LEU A 212 71.65 39.63 -1.74
CA LEU A 212 71.32 38.51 -2.65
C LEU A 212 71.24 37.17 -1.94
N GLN A 213 72.17 36.89 -1.01
CA GLN A 213 72.15 35.65 -0.23
C GLN A 213 70.94 35.59 0.70
N LYS A 214 70.57 36.71 1.32
CA LYS A 214 69.37 36.81 2.16
C LYS A 214 68.10 36.60 1.35
N ASP A 215 68.00 37.22 0.18
CA ASP A 215 66.85 37.07 -0.71
C ASP A 215 66.74 35.64 -1.26
N ALA A 216 67.87 35.01 -1.58
CA ALA A 216 67.93 33.59 -1.95
C ALA A 216 67.45 32.69 -0.81
N ALA A 217 67.87 32.94 0.43
CA ALA A 217 67.40 32.18 1.60
C ALA A 217 65.88 32.33 1.82
N GLY A 218 65.35 33.56 1.69
CA GLY A 218 63.90 33.80 1.75
C GLY A 218 63.13 33.10 0.62
N SER A 219 63.69 33.07 -0.59
CA SER A 219 63.12 32.36 -1.73
C SER A 219 63.10 30.84 -1.51
N ALA A 220 64.15 30.28 -0.91
CA ALA A 220 64.22 28.86 -0.57
C ALA A 220 63.14 28.45 0.45
N ASP A 221 62.92 29.27 1.47
CA ASP A 221 61.85 29.05 2.46
C ASP A 221 60.46 29.11 1.81
N ALA A 222 60.22 30.10 0.93
CA ALA A 222 58.97 30.20 0.19
C ALA A 222 58.70 28.95 -0.67
N VAL A 223 59.71 28.46 -1.40
CA VAL A 223 59.60 27.24 -2.21
C VAL A 223 59.37 26.00 -1.33
N HIS A 224 60.00 25.94 -0.15
CA HIS A 224 59.78 24.85 0.80
C HIS A 224 58.33 24.81 1.29
N ARG A 225 57.77 25.97 1.68
CA ARG A 225 56.37 26.09 2.10
C ARG A 225 55.38 25.73 0.99
N ILE A 226 55.67 26.11 -0.26
CA ILE A 226 54.89 25.69 -1.43
C ILE A 226 54.91 24.17 -1.59
N SER A 227 56.09 23.55 -1.46
CA SER A 227 56.23 22.09 -1.59
C SER A 227 55.42 21.34 -0.53
N GLN A 228 55.45 21.81 0.73
CA GLN A 228 54.64 21.25 1.81
C GLN A 228 53.14 21.40 1.55
N ALA A 229 52.70 22.55 1.03
CA ALA A 229 51.30 22.77 0.69
C ALA A 229 50.80 21.83 -0.42
N ILE A 230 51.65 21.54 -1.42
CA ILE A 230 51.34 20.58 -2.49
C ILE A 230 51.27 19.16 -1.93
N GLU A 231 52.22 18.75 -1.08
CA GLU A 231 52.19 17.43 -0.44
C GLU A 231 50.95 17.24 0.45
N ALA A 232 50.55 18.27 1.19
CA ALA A 232 49.37 18.24 2.05
C ALA A 232 48.05 18.07 1.24
N ILE A 233 48.04 18.44 -0.03
CA ILE A 233 46.85 18.34 -0.90
C ILE A 233 46.65 16.92 -1.45
N ARG A 234 47.72 16.13 -1.59
CA ARG A 234 47.68 14.77 -2.15
C ARG A 234 46.72 13.82 -1.42
N PRO A 235 46.74 13.69 -0.08
CA PRO A 235 45.78 12.83 0.62
C PRO A 235 44.32 13.33 0.50
N VAL A 236 44.11 14.62 0.23
CA VAL A 236 42.76 15.15 -0.03
C VAL A 236 42.20 14.56 -1.32
N PHE A 237 43.00 14.49 -2.39
CA PHE A 237 42.57 13.87 -3.65
C PHE A 237 42.31 12.37 -3.51
N GLU A 238 43.13 11.65 -2.75
CA GLU A 238 42.90 10.23 -2.46
C GLU A 238 41.59 10.01 -1.72
N ASN A 239 41.31 10.82 -0.69
CA ASN A 239 40.05 10.78 0.05
C ASN A 239 38.85 11.11 -0.83
N VAL A 240 38.95 12.13 -1.70
CA VAL A 240 37.86 12.48 -2.62
C VAL A 240 37.64 11.35 -3.63
N ASN A 241 38.69 10.73 -4.18
CA ASN A 241 38.54 9.57 -5.06
C ASN A 241 37.86 8.39 -4.37
N GLY A 242 38.23 8.11 -3.11
CA GLY A 242 37.56 7.09 -2.29
C GLY A 242 36.08 7.40 -2.10
N ALA A 243 35.76 8.63 -1.69
CA ALA A 243 34.38 9.07 -1.52
C ALA A 243 33.56 8.99 -2.83
N VAL A 244 34.17 9.32 -3.98
CA VAL A 244 33.53 9.19 -5.31
C VAL A 244 33.27 7.72 -5.67
N ALA A 245 34.17 6.80 -5.32
CA ALA A 245 33.97 5.37 -5.53
C ALA A 245 32.81 4.84 -4.67
N ASP A 246 32.79 5.18 -3.37
CA ASP A 246 31.70 4.80 -2.46
C ASP A 246 30.36 5.38 -2.91
N GLN A 247 30.36 6.63 -3.35
CA GLN A 247 29.20 7.31 -3.89
C GLN A 247 28.68 6.61 -5.16
N SER A 248 29.58 6.16 -6.04
CA SER A 248 29.22 5.42 -7.26
C SER A 248 28.59 4.06 -6.93
N ALA A 249 29.17 3.32 -5.98
CA ALA A 249 28.63 2.04 -5.50
C ALA A 249 27.23 2.21 -4.90
N THR A 250 27.07 3.17 -3.98
CA THR A 250 25.77 3.48 -3.35
C THR A 250 24.72 3.85 -4.39
N THR A 251 25.10 4.60 -5.43
CA THR A 251 24.18 5.00 -6.50
C THR A 251 23.77 3.83 -7.38
N GLY A 252 24.69 2.89 -7.61
CA GLY A 252 24.39 1.61 -8.25
C GLY A 252 23.30 0.84 -7.50
N GLU A 253 23.48 0.66 -6.19
CA GLU A 253 22.49 0.00 -5.33
C GLU A 253 21.14 0.74 -5.30
N MET A 254 21.16 2.08 -5.28
CA MET A 254 19.95 2.89 -5.38
C MET A 254 19.21 2.65 -6.70
N SER A 255 19.93 2.57 -7.81
CA SER A 255 19.35 2.29 -9.14
C SER A 255 18.69 0.90 -9.19
N GLU A 256 19.36 -0.12 -8.67
CA GLU A 256 18.82 -1.49 -8.56
C GLU A 256 17.58 -1.55 -7.67
N ASN A 257 17.60 -0.86 -6.53
CA ASN A 257 16.45 -0.77 -5.64
C ASN A 257 15.26 -0.05 -6.30
N ALA A 258 15.52 0.99 -7.11
CA ALA A 258 14.49 1.71 -7.84
C ALA A 258 13.85 0.84 -8.93
N ALA A 259 14.65 0.05 -9.64
CA ALA A 259 14.16 -0.93 -10.62
C ALA A 259 13.30 -2.00 -9.93
N SER A 260 13.78 -2.58 -8.82
CA SER A 260 13.04 -3.56 -8.04
C SER A 260 11.72 -3.00 -7.50
N ALA A 261 11.72 -1.75 -7.03
CA ALA A 261 10.51 -1.07 -6.59
C ALA A 261 9.53 -0.85 -7.76
N ALA A 262 10.01 -0.48 -8.95
CA ALA A 262 9.17 -0.32 -10.13
C ALA A 262 8.49 -1.65 -10.54
N ASP A 263 9.22 -2.76 -10.50
CA ASP A 263 8.68 -4.09 -10.80
C ASP A 263 7.63 -4.51 -9.76
N PHE A 264 7.90 -4.27 -8.47
CA PHE A 264 6.93 -4.53 -7.41
C PHE A 264 5.64 -3.71 -7.60
N ILE A 265 5.77 -2.44 -7.97
CA ILE A 265 4.64 -1.56 -8.28
C ILE A 265 3.82 -2.11 -9.45
N VAL A 266 4.45 -2.66 -10.49
CA VAL A 266 3.75 -3.34 -11.59
C VAL A 266 2.93 -4.53 -11.07
N SER A 267 3.53 -5.40 -10.26
CA SER A 267 2.84 -6.57 -9.68
C SER A 267 1.63 -6.17 -8.81
N VAL A 268 1.73 -5.07 -8.05
CA VAL A 268 0.60 -4.53 -7.29
C VAL A 268 -0.51 -4.01 -8.21
N GLY A 269 -0.14 -3.39 -9.34
CA GLY A 269 -1.10 -2.97 -10.37
C GLY A 269 -1.83 -4.14 -11.01
N ASP A 270 -1.13 -5.23 -11.32
CA ASP A 270 -1.72 -6.45 -11.86
C ASP A 270 -2.69 -7.09 -10.85
N SER A 271 -2.27 -7.19 -9.57
CA SER A 271 -3.14 -7.67 -8.49
C SER A 271 -4.40 -6.82 -8.32
N ALA A 272 -4.29 -5.50 -8.48
CA ALA A 272 -5.44 -4.60 -8.45
C ALA A 272 -6.40 -4.86 -9.63
N SER A 273 -5.87 -5.15 -10.83
CA SER A 273 -6.66 -5.52 -12.00
C SER A 273 -7.38 -6.87 -11.82
N GLU A 274 -6.72 -7.84 -11.19
CA GLU A 274 -7.33 -9.13 -10.84
C GLU A 274 -8.48 -8.95 -9.83
N ILE A 275 -8.28 -8.11 -8.79
CA ILE A 275 -9.33 -7.77 -7.83
C ILE A 275 -10.52 -7.09 -8.51
N ASP A 276 -10.29 -6.16 -9.44
CA ASP A 276 -11.38 -5.50 -10.20
C ASP A 276 -12.19 -6.52 -11.01
N THR A 277 -11.52 -7.48 -11.65
CA THR A 277 -12.16 -8.56 -12.41
C THR A 277 -13.00 -9.45 -11.49
N ALA A 278 -12.42 -9.93 -10.38
CA ALA A 278 -13.13 -10.76 -9.41
C ALA A 278 -14.32 -10.03 -8.77
N THR A 279 -14.20 -8.70 -8.55
CA THR A 279 -15.28 -7.86 -8.03
C THR A 279 -16.46 -7.80 -9.00
N LYS A 280 -16.19 -7.65 -10.30
CA LYS A 280 -17.23 -7.66 -11.36
C LYS A 280 -17.94 -9.00 -11.45
N GLU A 281 -17.21 -10.11 -11.37
CA GLU A 281 -17.80 -11.45 -11.35
C GLU A 281 -18.69 -11.66 -10.11
N ALA A 282 -18.22 -11.24 -8.94
CA ALA A 282 -18.99 -11.29 -7.70
C ALA A 282 -20.25 -10.41 -7.75
N GLU A 283 -20.21 -9.27 -8.44
CA GLU A 283 -21.37 -8.39 -8.64
C GLU A 283 -22.44 -9.08 -9.51
N ALA A 284 -22.03 -9.69 -10.62
CA ALA A 284 -22.93 -10.46 -11.47
C ALA A 284 -23.56 -11.65 -10.72
N HIS A 285 -22.77 -12.35 -9.90
CA HIS A 285 -23.29 -13.40 -9.02
C HIS A 285 -24.26 -12.87 -7.97
N GLY A 286 -23.94 -11.75 -7.31
CA GLY A 286 -24.81 -11.09 -6.34
C GLY A 286 -26.15 -10.66 -6.95
N GLU A 287 -26.15 -10.14 -8.17
CA GLU A 287 -27.36 -9.78 -8.91
C GLU A 287 -28.21 -11.02 -9.24
N SER A 288 -27.58 -12.11 -9.67
CA SER A 288 -28.26 -13.40 -9.90
C SER A 288 -28.93 -13.93 -8.63
N VAL A 289 -28.22 -13.88 -7.49
CA VAL A 289 -28.74 -14.29 -6.18
C VAL A 289 -29.90 -13.40 -5.74
N ALA A 290 -29.80 -12.08 -5.91
CA ALA A 290 -30.89 -11.15 -5.60
C ALA A 290 -32.15 -11.44 -6.44
N ASN A 291 -31.97 -11.73 -7.74
CA ASN A 291 -33.06 -12.10 -8.64
C ASN A 291 -33.69 -13.44 -8.26
N ALA A 292 -32.89 -14.44 -7.88
CA ALA A 292 -33.39 -15.71 -7.36
C ALA A 292 -34.20 -15.51 -6.06
N GLY A 293 -33.71 -14.68 -5.13
CA GLY A 293 -34.43 -14.31 -3.90
C GLY A 293 -35.79 -13.68 -4.21
N LYS A 294 -35.87 -12.72 -5.15
CA LYS A 294 -37.13 -12.11 -5.61
C LYS A 294 -38.09 -13.15 -6.20
N ALA A 295 -37.58 -14.09 -6.99
CA ALA A 295 -38.38 -15.16 -7.56
C ALA A 295 -38.97 -16.08 -6.47
N VAL A 296 -38.18 -16.44 -5.45
CA VAL A 296 -38.66 -17.23 -4.30
C VAL A 296 -39.73 -16.48 -3.51
N THR A 297 -39.55 -15.19 -3.23
CA THR A 297 -40.58 -14.36 -2.57
C THR A 297 -41.88 -14.35 -3.37
N THR A 298 -41.79 -14.17 -4.69
CA THR A 298 -42.96 -14.19 -5.58
C THR A 298 -43.64 -15.57 -5.60
N PHE A 299 -42.84 -16.65 -5.59
CA PHE A 299 -43.36 -18.01 -5.52
C PHE A 299 -44.06 -18.29 -4.20
N ALA A 300 -43.49 -17.88 -3.07
CA ALA A 300 -44.09 -18.02 -1.74
C ALA A 300 -45.44 -17.27 -1.66
N GLN A 301 -45.53 -16.06 -2.22
CA GLN A 301 -46.78 -15.31 -2.31
C GLN A 301 -47.84 -16.01 -3.16
N LYS A 302 -47.44 -16.58 -4.32
CA LYS A 302 -48.34 -17.38 -5.17
C LYS A 302 -48.79 -18.68 -4.49
N LEU A 303 -47.91 -19.34 -3.76
CA LEU A 303 -48.23 -20.54 -3.00
C LEU A 303 -49.24 -20.20 -1.89
N LYS A 304 -49.02 -19.10 -1.16
CA LYS A 304 -49.94 -18.59 -0.14
C LYS A 304 -51.32 -18.31 -0.71
N SER A 305 -51.41 -17.60 -1.84
CA SER A 305 -52.70 -17.27 -2.44
C SER A 305 -53.44 -18.51 -2.95
N ARG A 306 -52.74 -19.46 -3.60
CA ARG A 306 -53.33 -20.73 -4.05
C ARG A 306 -53.80 -21.61 -2.90
N SER A 307 -53.01 -21.71 -1.84
CA SER A 307 -53.35 -22.53 -0.67
C SER A 307 -54.59 -21.99 0.05
N ALA A 308 -54.67 -20.66 0.20
CA ALA A 308 -55.85 -20.00 0.75
C ALA A 308 -57.13 -20.24 -0.08
N VAL A 309 -57.01 -20.37 -1.42
CA VAL A 309 -58.14 -20.69 -2.29
C VAL A 309 -58.57 -22.15 -2.14
N LEU A 310 -57.63 -23.10 -2.11
CA LEU A 310 -57.94 -24.53 -1.97
C LEU A 310 -58.59 -24.85 -0.62
N LEU A 311 -58.10 -24.24 0.46
CA LEU A 311 -58.67 -24.43 1.81
C LEU A 311 -60.09 -23.85 1.91
N ARG A 312 -60.37 -22.70 1.27
CA ARG A 312 -61.73 -22.17 1.14
C ARG A 312 -62.67 -23.07 0.34
N GLN A 313 -62.16 -23.85 -0.62
CA GLN A 313 -62.98 -24.80 -1.39
C GLN A 313 -63.36 -26.03 -0.56
N GLY A 314 -62.46 -26.54 0.29
CA GLY A 314 -62.76 -27.67 1.20
C GLY A 314 -63.85 -27.35 2.23
N ASP A 315 -63.80 -26.16 2.85
CA ASP A 315 -64.84 -25.67 3.76
C ASP A 315 -66.20 -25.44 3.05
N SER A 316 -66.14 -25.15 1.74
CA SER A 316 -67.32 -24.89 0.91
C SER A 316 -67.98 -26.18 0.40
N GLU A 317 -67.25 -27.29 0.24
CA GLU A 317 -67.86 -28.58 -0.08
C GLU A 317 -68.69 -29.14 1.08
N ASP A 318 -68.25 -28.95 2.33
CA ASP A 318 -69.00 -29.42 3.50
C ASP A 318 -70.27 -28.58 3.77
N SER A 319 -70.22 -27.27 3.47
CA SER A 319 -71.43 -26.42 3.47
C SER A 319 -72.40 -26.72 2.33
N ARG A 320 -71.95 -27.34 1.23
CA ARG A 320 -72.80 -27.74 0.10
C ARG A 320 -73.45 -29.11 0.26
N LYS A 321 -73.00 -29.95 1.20
CA LYS A 321 -73.65 -31.25 1.46
C LYS A 321 -75.07 -31.12 2.01
N HIS A 322 -75.43 -29.95 2.55
CA HIS A 322 -76.76 -29.70 3.08
C HIS A 322 -77.35 -28.46 2.40
N GLU A 323 -78.22 -28.68 1.42
CA GLU A 323 -78.97 -27.62 0.74
C GLU A 323 -79.70 -26.76 1.79
N ARG A 324 -79.36 -25.47 1.85
CA ARG A 324 -80.01 -24.50 2.74
C ARG A 324 -81.21 -23.92 2.04
N LEU A 325 -82.40 -24.19 2.58
CA LEU A 325 -83.65 -23.69 2.04
C LEU A 325 -84.02 -22.39 2.77
N PRO A 326 -84.28 -21.29 2.04
CA PRO A 326 -84.79 -20.08 2.67
C PRO A 326 -86.16 -20.35 3.28
N CYS A 327 -86.35 -19.96 4.53
CA CYS A 327 -87.61 -20.09 5.25
C CYS A 327 -87.93 -18.81 6.02
N ASN A 328 -89.17 -18.67 6.44
CA ASN A 328 -89.60 -17.57 7.32
C ASN A 328 -90.34 -18.16 8.52
N LEU A 329 -89.61 -18.95 9.30
CA LEU A 329 -90.14 -19.63 10.50
C LEU A 329 -89.70 -18.87 11.75
N LYS A 330 -90.32 -19.16 12.89
CA LYS A 330 -89.84 -18.70 14.19
C LYS A 330 -89.35 -19.88 15.01
N VAL A 331 -88.31 -19.67 15.81
CA VAL A 331 -87.84 -20.64 16.78
C VAL A 331 -88.01 -20.09 18.18
N GLU A 332 -88.53 -20.89 19.09
CA GLU A 332 -88.59 -20.61 20.53
C GLU A 332 -87.52 -21.44 21.24
N ILE A 333 -86.47 -20.79 21.74
CA ILE A 333 -85.32 -21.45 22.35
C ILE A 333 -85.41 -21.29 23.87
N GLN A 334 -85.40 -22.40 24.61
CA GLN A 334 -85.39 -22.36 26.07
C GLN A 334 -83.98 -22.12 26.57
N THR A 335 -83.78 -20.98 27.24
CA THR A 335 -82.53 -20.65 27.93
C THR A 335 -82.73 -20.64 29.44
N ALA A 336 -81.65 -20.74 30.21
CA ALA A 336 -81.70 -20.63 31.68
C ALA A 336 -82.24 -19.26 32.18
N ARG A 337 -82.35 -18.25 31.29
CA ARG A 337 -82.84 -16.91 31.59
C ARG A 337 -84.24 -16.61 31.03
N GLY A 338 -84.90 -17.61 30.43
CA GLY A 338 -86.23 -17.50 29.81
C GLY A 338 -86.26 -17.99 28.37
N THR A 339 -87.44 -17.97 27.75
CA THR A 339 -87.62 -18.36 26.34
C THR A 339 -87.26 -17.20 25.42
N VAL A 340 -86.38 -17.47 24.45
CA VAL A 340 -85.97 -16.51 23.41
C VAL A 340 -86.66 -16.89 22.11
N THR A 341 -87.42 -15.96 21.52
CA THR A 341 -88.05 -16.17 20.22
C THR A 341 -87.28 -15.42 19.15
N ALA A 342 -86.89 -16.10 18.08
CA ALA A 342 -86.14 -15.47 16.99
C ALA A 342 -86.55 -16.00 15.61
N PRO A 343 -86.51 -15.16 14.55
CA PRO A 343 -86.83 -15.59 13.21
C PRO A 343 -85.71 -16.44 12.60
N VAL A 344 -86.11 -17.48 11.89
CA VAL A 344 -85.26 -18.43 11.19
C VAL A 344 -85.37 -18.14 9.70
N TYR A 345 -84.23 -17.76 9.11
CA TYR A 345 -84.14 -17.33 7.71
C TYR A 345 -83.71 -18.45 6.77
N GLU A 346 -82.95 -19.41 7.28
CA GLU A 346 -82.52 -20.58 6.50
C GLU A 346 -82.61 -21.83 7.38
N ILE A 347 -83.01 -22.93 6.76
CA ILE A 347 -83.00 -24.26 7.38
C ILE A 347 -82.24 -25.24 6.49
N SER A 348 -81.49 -26.13 7.14
CA SER A 348 -80.83 -27.27 6.50
C SER A 348 -80.80 -28.44 7.48
N MET A 349 -80.46 -29.62 6.97
CA MET A 349 -80.25 -30.80 7.82
C MET A 349 -79.08 -30.65 8.80
N ALA A 350 -78.17 -29.69 8.56
CA ALA A 350 -77.06 -29.38 9.47
C ALA A 350 -77.39 -28.31 10.52
N GLY A 351 -78.52 -27.60 10.39
CA GLY A 351 -78.93 -26.56 11.33
C GLY A 351 -79.71 -25.42 10.69
N ILE A 352 -80.07 -24.45 11.55
CA ILE A 352 -80.89 -23.28 11.21
C ILE A 352 -80.08 -21.99 11.34
N LEU A 353 -80.37 -21.00 10.49
CA LEU A 353 -79.83 -19.64 10.61
C LEU A 353 -80.87 -18.75 11.29
N VAL A 354 -80.50 -18.22 12.46
CA VAL A 354 -81.35 -17.34 13.27
C VAL A 354 -80.71 -15.96 13.33
N ALA A 355 -81.49 -14.89 13.13
CA ALA A 355 -80.97 -13.53 13.24
C ALA A 355 -81.95 -12.60 13.99
N GLY A 356 -81.41 -11.64 14.75
CA GLY A 356 -82.21 -10.67 15.52
C GLY A 356 -81.51 -10.24 16.81
N ALA A 357 -81.97 -9.13 17.41
CA ALA A 357 -81.37 -8.54 18.61
C ALA A 357 -81.38 -9.47 19.84
N ASP A 358 -82.28 -10.46 19.86
CA ASP A 358 -82.35 -11.46 20.94
C ASP A 358 -81.54 -12.74 20.63
N ALA A 359 -81.12 -12.94 19.37
CA ALA A 359 -80.27 -14.07 18.98
C ALA A 359 -78.83 -13.91 19.49
N GLU A 360 -78.32 -12.68 19.62
CA GLU A 360 -76.99 -12.40 20.21
C GLU A 360 -76.89 -12.80 21.69
N LYS A 361 -78.03 -13.00 22.37
CA LYS A 361 -78.08 -13.37 23.79
C LYS A 361 -77.98 -14.88 24.01
N LEU A 362 -77.92 -15.67 22.94
CA LEU A 362 -77.79 -17.13 23.00
C LEU A 362 -76.35 -17.52 23.32
N PRO A 363 -76.12 -18.45 24.27
CA PRO A 363 -74.78 -18.96 24.55
C PRO A 363 -74.25 -19.76 23.36
N ALA A 364 -73.04 -19.43 22.90
CA ALA A 364 -72.35 -20.20 21.86
C ALA A 364 -71.95 -21.60 22.40
N ASN A 365 -71.97 -22.61 21.52
CA ASN A 365 -71.54 -23.98 21.80
C ASN A 365 -72.27 -24.70 22.96
N GLN A 366 -73.57 -24.43 23.15
CA GLN A 366 -74.41 -25.17 24.10
C GLN A 366 -75.62 -25.80 23.40
N SER A 367 -76.01 -27.00 23.80
CA SER A 367 -77.25 -27.63 23.35
C SER A 367 -78.44 -27.07 24.11
N LEU A 368 -79.39 -26.48 23.40
CA LEU A 368 -80.57 -25.82 23.97
C LEU A 368 -81.82 -26.46 23.39
N ASN A 369 -82.80 -26.78 24.24
CA ASN A 369 -84.07 -27.26 23.71
C ASN A 369 -84.80 -26.09 23.04
N ALA A 370 -85.28 -26.32 21.83
CA ALA A 370 -85.99 -25.34 21.05
C ALA A 370 -87.26 -25.95 20.44
N THR A 371 -88.20 -25.09 20.07
CA THR A 371 -89.37 -25.50 19.30
C THR A 371 -89.41 -24.66 18.04
N LEU A 372 -89.33 -25.34 16.91
CA LEU A 372 -89.41 -24.71 15.60
C LEU A 372 -90.88 -24.64 15.18
N GLN A 373 -91.35 -23.43 14.88
CA GLN A 373 -92.73 -23.19 14.47
C GLN A 373 -93.08 -24.09 13.28
N ASP A 374 -94.24 -24.76 13.35
CA ASP A 374 -94.80 -25.68 12.34
C ASP A 374 -94.00 -26.95 12.03
N ILE A 375 -92.88 -27.20 12.72
CA ILE A 375 -92.04 -28.41 12.55
C ILE A 375 -91.96 -29.24 13.84
N GLY A 376 -91.87 -28.59 15.02
CA GLY A 376 -91.89 -29.26 16.32
C GLY A 376 -90.62 -29.05 17.16
N ALA A 377 -90.46 -29.86 18.22
CA ALA A 377 -89.35 -29.73 19.15
C ALA A 377 -88.01 -30.17 18.51
N CYS A 378 -86.97 -29.37 18.72
CA CYS A 378 -85.59 -29.61 18.32
C CYS A 378 -84.63 -29.30 19.48
N ARG A 379 -83.35 -29.66 19.31
CA ARG A 379 -82.30 -29.45 20.30
C ARG A 379 -81.00 -29.03 19.62
#